data_AF-A0A6N2E6S2-F1
#
_entry.id   AF-A0A6N2E6S2-F1
#
_cell.length_a   1.000
_cell.length_b   1.000
_cell.length_c   1.000
_cell.angle_alpha   90.00
_cell.angle_beta   90.00
_cell.angle_gamma   90.00
#
_symmetry.space_group_name_H-M   'P 1'
#
loop_
_entity.id
_entity.type
_entity.pdbx_description
1 polymer ?
#
loop_
_entity_poly.entity_id
_entity_poly.type
_entity_poly.pdbx_seq_one_letter_code
_entity_poly.pdbx_strand_id
1 'polypeptide(L)' 'GDHRVAMAMAIGALGAESPITIHNAGVAEITYPGFFEMLDSLRL' A
#
# COMPACT_ATOMS: atom_id res chain seq x y z
N GLY A 1 -0.11 -13.87 1.48
CA GLY A 1 0.58 -12.95 0.55
C GLY A 1 1.80 -12.37 1.22
N ASP A 2 2.79 -11.90 0.45
CA ASP A 2 3.97 -11.22 1.01
C ASP A 2 3.66 -9.74 1.27
N HIS A 3 3.73 -9.33 2.55
CA HIS A 3 3.43 -7.97 2.99
C HIS A 3 4.39 -6.93 2.39
N ARG A 4 5.64 -7.30 2.15
CA ARG A 4 6.64 -6.40 1.55
C ARG A 4 6.29 -6.08 0.12
N VAL A 5 5.84 -7.08 -0.65
CA VAL A 5 5.37 -6.86 -2.02
C VAL A 5 4.14 -5.96 -2.03
N ALA A 6 3.16 -6.20 -1.14
CA ALA A 6 1.98 -5.35 -1.03
C ALA A 6 2.33 -3.88 -0.72
N MET A 7 3.20 -3.64 0.26
CA MET A 7 3.63 -2.29 0.64
C MET A 7 4.48 -1.61 -0.45
N ALA A 8 5.39 -2.33 -1.09
CA ALA A 8 6.20 -1.79 -2.19
C ALA A 8 5.32 -1.38 -3.39
N MET A 9 4.31 -2.19 -3.72
CA MET A 9 3.35 -1.87 -4.78
C MET A 9 2.47 -0.68 -4.41
N ALA A 10 2.08 -0.55 -3.13
CA ALA A 10 1.30 0.60 -2.67
C ALA A 10 2.05 1.92 -2.85
N ILE A 11 3.34 1.94 -2.50
CA ILE A 11 4.21 3.11 -2.72
C ILE A 11 4.39 3.36 -4.23
N GLY A 12 4.67 2.31 -5.02
CA GLY A 12 4.82 2.43 -6.47
C GLY A 12 3.57 2.98 -7.17
N ALA A 13 2.38 2.59 -6.70
CA ALA A 13 1.10 3.04 -7.26
C ALA A 13 0.87 4.56 -7.09
N LEU A 14 1.52 5.23 -6.13
CA LEU A 14 1.43 6.68 -5.97
C LEU A 14 2.00 7.45 -7.17
N GLY A 15 2.91 6.85 -7.92
CA GLY A 15 3.48 7.42 -9.14
C GLY A 15 2.82 6.94 -10.43
N ALA A 16 1.75 6.14 -10.36
CA ALA A 16 1.11 5.58 -11.55
C ALA A 16 0.23 6.62 -12.27
N GLU A 17 0.28 6.65 -13.60
CA GLU A 17 -0.57 7.51 -14.43
C GLU A 17 -2.04 7.07 -14.46
N SER A 18 -2.33 5.87 -13.98
CA SER A 18 -3.67 5.28 -13.95
C SER A 18 -3.91 4.50 -12.65
N PRO A 19 -5.17 4.34 -12.21
CA PRO A 19 -5.46 3.63 -10.97
C PRO A 19 -4.95 2.18 -10.99
N ILE A 20 -4.36 1.75 -9.87
CA ILE A 20 -3.85 0.39 -9.66
C ILE A 20 -4.67 -0.31 -8.58
N THR A 21 -5.10 -1.54 -8.85
CA THR A 21 -5.72 -2.42 -7.86
C THR A 21 -4.69 -3.42 -7.34
N ILE A 22 -4.40 -3.37 -6.04
CA ILE A 22 -3.52 -4.35 -5.38
C ILE A 22 -4.38 -5.39 -4.67
N HIS A 23 -4.34 -6.63 -5.15
CA HIS A 23 -5.05 -7.73 -4.52
C HIS A 23 -4.33 -8.21 -3.25
N ASN A 24 -5.11 -8.63 -2.24
CA ASN A 24 -4.62 -9.09 -0.94
C ASN A 24 -3.79 -8.04 -0.17
N ALA A 25 -3.98 -6.74 -0.41
CA ALA A 25 -3.25 -5.66 0.25
C ALA A 25 -3.33 -5.69 1.79
N GLY A 26 -4.41 -6.26 2.37
CA GLY A 26 -4.60 -6.40 3.81
C GLY A 26 -3.55 -7.25 4.54
N VAL A 27 -2.66 -7.96 3.84
CA VAL A 27 -1.54 -8.64 4.50
C VAL A 27 -0.53 -7.67 5.13
N ALA A 28 -0.52 -6.40 4.70
CA ALA A 28 0.32 -5.36 5.29
C ALA A 28 -0.06 -5.07 6.74
N GLU A 29 -1.37 -5.03 7.04
CA GLU A 29 -1.92 -4.76 8.38
C GLU A 29 -1.49 -5.78 9.43
N ILE A 30 -1.18 -7.01 9.04
CA ILE A 30 -0.72 -8.06 9.97
C ILE A 30 0.66 -7.71 10.55
N THR A 31 1.54 -7.13 9.74
CA THR A 31 2.93 -6.81 10.13
C THR A 31 3.14 -5.35 10.48
N TYR A 32 2.36 -4.46 9.86
CA TYR A 32 2.39 -3.03 10.09
C TYR A 32 0.96 -2.50 10.10
N PRO A 33 0.28 -2.60 11.27
CA PRO A 33 -1.03 -1.99 11.44
C PRO A 33 -0.98 -0.49 11.19
N GLY A 34 -1.95 0.04 10.45
CA GLY A 34 -2.04 1.48 10.15
C GLY A 34 -1.19 1.95 8.96
N PHE A 35 -0.67 1.02 8.16
CA PHE A 35 0.23 1.35 7.05
C PHE A 35 -0.46 2.25 6.01
N PHE A 36 -1.71 1.93 5.65
CA PHE A 36 -2.44 2.67 4.61
C PHE A 36 -2.92 4.03 5.13
N GLU A 37 -3.29 4.14 6.41
CA GLU A 37 -3.62 5.39 7.06
C GLU A 37 -2.41 6.32 7.12
N MET A 38 -1.24 5.79 7.46
CA MET A 38 0.02 6.54 7.40
C MET A 38 0.31 7.01 5.97
N LEU A 39 0.13 6.13 4.97
CA LEU A 39 0.37 6.48 3.56
C LEU A 39 -0.58 7.59 3.09
N ASP A 40 -1.86 7.53 3.47
CA ASP A 40 -2.87 8.54 3.15
C ASP A 40 -2.56 9.88 3.83
N SER A 41 -1.99 9.86 5.04
CA SER A 41 -1.59 11.09 5.76
C SER A 41 -0.49 11.91 5.06
N LEU A 42 0.26 11.29 4.14
CA LEU A 42 1.32 11.95 3.37
C LEU A 42 0.80 12.64 2.09
N ARG A 43 -0.47 12.43 1.76
CA ARG A 43 -1.11 12.99 0.57
C ARG A 43 -1.47 14.46 0.85
N LEU A 44 -0.78 15.38 0.15
CA LEU A 44 -1.00 16.84 0.24
C LEU A 44 -2.38 17.26 -0.28
#